data_AF-A0A8J8DE64-F1
#
_entry.id   AF-A0A8J8DE64-F1
#
_cell.length_a   1.000
_cell.length_b   1.000
_cell.length_c   1.000
_cell.angle_alpha   90.00
_cell.angle_beta   90.00
_cell.angle_gamma   90.00
#
_symmetry.space_group_name_H-M   'P 1'
#
loop_
_entity.id
_entity.type
_entity.pdbx_description
1 polymer ?
#
loop_
_entity_poly.entity_id
_entity_poly.type
_entity_poly.pdbx_seq_one_letter_code
_entity_poly.pdbx_strand_id
1 'polypeptide(L)'
;MDGSGDIVYEALGHYIDDLCGSAFLGTARGKVVLYRMGTYPLTPPGEPLPFLNVFYSRGMLEITGIWNRDGKSGAFLLKMVPSGIEVRDGDIVYITFHPSEGGIVLVTLYGNGGLAKTLESAVRDCRGKSREEEKIMSSMLGVISIIPPQWETSHL
;
A
#
# COMPACT_ATOMS: atom_id res chain seq x y z
N MET A 1 -23.36 -24.41 -15.70
CA MET A 1 -21.90 -24.46 -15.53
C MET A 1 -21.46 -23.03 -15.34
N ASP A 2 -21.21 -22.68 -14.09
CA ASP A 2 -21.20 -21.30 -13.59
C ASP A 2 -19.88 -20.60 -13.92
N GLY A 3 -19.95 -19.57 -14.77
CA GLY A 3 -18.81 -18.70 -15.11
C GLY A 3 -18.25 -17.87 -13.95
N SER A 4 -18.70 -18.09 -12.71
CA SER A 4 -18.14 -17.49 -11.50
C SER A 4 -16.92 -18.23 -10.97
N GLY A 5 -16.78 -19.53 -11.25
CA GLY A 5 -15.62 -20.33 -10.83
C GLY A 5 -14.34 -19.88 -11.54
N ASP A 6 -14.42 -19.68 -12.86
CA ASP A 6 -13.27 -19.30 -13.69
C ASP A 6 -12.64 -17.97 -13.25
N ILE A 7 -13.45 -16.96 -12.97
CA ILE A 7 -12.97 -15.62 -12.57
C ILE A 7 -12.23 -15.67 -11.23
N VAL A 8 -12.68 -16.52 -10.29
CA VAL A 8 -12.02 -16.67 -8.99
C VAL A 8 -10.67 -17.39 -9.14
N TYR A 9 -10.61 -18.43 -9.97
CA TYR A 9 -9.36 -19.14 -10.22
C TYR A 9 -8.37 -18.31 -11.02
N GLU A 10 -8.84 -17.51 -11.97
CA GLU A 10 -8.02 -16.57 -12.75
C GLU A 10 -7.46 -15.45 -11.85
N ALA A 11 -8.31 -14.84 -11.02
CA ALA A 11 -7.86 -13.85 -10.04
C ALA A 11 -6.86 -14.44 -9.03
N LEU A 12 -7.07 -15.69 -8.60
CA LEU A 12 -6.14 -16.40 -7.72
C LEU A 12 -4.82 -16.72 -8.43
N GLY A 13 -4.88 -17.15 -9.69
CA GLY A 13 -3.71 -17.41 -10.53
C GLY A 13 -2.84 -16.16 -10.68
N HIS A 14 -3.46 -15.04 -11.06
CA HIS A 14 -2.77 -13.74 -11.14
C HIS A 14 -2.17 -13.30 -9.81
N TYR A 15 -2.87 -13.51 -8.70
CA TYR A 15 -2.33 -13.20 -7.38
C TYR A 15 -1.12 -14.09 -7.03
N ILE A 16 -1.16 -15.38 -7.37
CA ILE A 16 -0.01 -16.30 -7.17
C ILE A 16 1.19 -15.86 -8.02
N ASP A 17 0.96 -15.50 -9.28
CA ASP A 17 2.01 -15.01 -10.16
C ASP A 17 2.62 -13.69 -9.65
N ASP A 18 1.80 -12.79 -9.14
CA ASP A 18 2.27 -11.54 -8.52
C ASP A 18 3.03 -11.77 -7.21
N LEU A 19 2.62 -12.80 -6.44
CA LEU A 19 3.35 -13.22 -5.23
C LEU A 19 4.76 -13.73 -5.56
N CYS A 20 4.99 -14.35 -6.72
CA CYS A 20 6.34 -14.73 -7.14
C CYS A 20 7.29 -13.53 -7.29
N GLY A 21 6.75 -12.32 -7.51
CA GLY A 21 7.50 -11.06 -7.53
C GLY A 21 7.57 -10.34 -6.17
N SER A 22 7.03 -10.94 -5.12
CA SER A 22 6.86 -10.33 -3.80
C SER A 22 7.75 -10.99 -2.75
N ALA A 23 8.33 -10.20 -1.85
CA ALA A 23 9.09 -10.70 -0.71
C ALA A 23 8.22 -10.64 0.55
N PHE A 24 8.00 -11.79 1.21
CA PHE A 24 7.36 -11.84 2.52
C PHE A 24 8.28 -11.21 3.58
N LEU A 25 7.79 -10.18 4.28
CA LEU A 25 8.55 -9.46 5.30
C LEU A 25 8.24 -9.96 6.71
N GLY A 26 7.03 -10.44 6.95
CA GLY A 26 6.62 -11.01 8.23
C GLY A 26 5.13 -10.90 8.52
N THR A 27 4.75 -11.44 9.68
CA THR A 27 3.39 -11.41 10.21
C THR A 27 3.40 -10.75 11.59
N ALA A 28 2.41 -9.90 11.86
CA ALA A 28 2.21 -9.28 13.17
C ALA A 28 0.72 -9.18 13.52
N ARG A 29 0.41 -9.08 14.81
CA ARG A 29 -0.94 -8.66 15.23
C ARG A 29 -1.09 -7.19 14.90
N GLY A 30 -2.22 -6.78 14.37
CA GLY A 30 -2.35 -5.39 13.95
C GLY A 30 -3.77 -4.95 13.64
N LYS A 31 -3.89 -3.65 13.41
CA LYS A 31 -5.13 -3.02 12.99
C LYS A 31 -4.88 -1.95 11.95
N VAL A 32 -5.90 -1.72 11.13
CA VAL A 32 -5.90 -0.72 10.08
C VAL A 32 -7.09 0.21 10.29
N VAL A 33 -6.83 1.50 10.23
CA VAL A 33 -7.84 2.55 10.40
C VAL A 33 -7.71 3.56 9.27
N LEU A 34 -8.84 3.90 8.64
CA LEU A 34 -8.95 5.02 7.70
C LEU A 34 -9.47 6.26 8.44
N TYR A 35 -8.73 7.36 8.32
CA TYR A 35 -9.15 8.68 8.77
C TYR A 35 -9.60 9.50 7.56
N ARG A 36 -10.91 9.79 7.47
CA ARG A 36 -11.50 10.63 6.41
C ARG A 36 -12.77 11.32 6.93
N MET A 37 -12.71 12.59 7.33
CA MET A 37 -13.84 13.30 7.99
C MET A 37 -14.38 12.59 9.26
N GLY A 38 -13.69 11.56 9.73
CA GLY A 38 -14.13 10.60 10.74
C GLY A 38 -13.11 9.45 10.85
N THR A 39 -13.38 8.50 11.73
CA THR A 39 -12.50 7.34 11.99
C THR A 39 -13.21 6.05 11.60
N TYR A 40 -12.64 5.28 10.67
CA TYR A 40 -13.25 4.09 10.10
C TYR A 40 -12.29 2.90 10.27
N PRO A 41 -12.56 1.97 11.19
CA PRO A 41 -11.75 0.76 11.31
C PRO A 41 -11.95 -0.11 10.08
N LEU A 42 -10.85 -0.41 9.37
CA LEU A 42 -10.85 -1.31 8.21
C LEU A 42 -10.61 -2.78 8.62
N THR A 43 -10.12 -2.98 9.84
CA THR A 43 -10.00 -4.28 10.50
C THR A 43 -10.67 -4.25 11.87
N PRO A 44 -11.04 -5.39 12.46
CA PRO A 44 -11.58 -5.45 13.83
C PRO A 44 -10.68 -4.71 14.83
N PRO A 45 -11.22 -3.74 15.60
CA PRO A 45 -10.41 -2.94 16.53
C PRO A 45 -10.22 -3.59 17.90
N GLY A 46 -10.98 -4.65 18.21
CA GLY A 46 -10.99 -5.30 19.53
C GLY A 46 -10.07 -6.52 19.61
N GLU A 47 -9.54 -6.78 20.81
CA GLU A 47 -8.64 -7.91 21.07
C GLU A 47 -9.37 -9.27 21.04
N PRO A 48 -8.76 -10.35 20.52
CA PRO A 48 -7.44 -10.37 19.88
C PRO A 48 -7.47 -9.68 18.51
N LEU A 49 -6.50 -8.79 18.25
CA LEU A 49 -6.33 -8.17 16.93
C LEU A 49 -6.06 -9.22 15.84
N PRO A 50 -6.46 -9.02 14.57
CA PRO A 50 -6.14 -9.97 13.51
C PRO A 50 -4.63 -10.03 13.25
N PHE A 51 -4.19 -11.16 12.67
CA PHE A 51 -2.85 -11.23 12.08
C PHE A 51 -2.86 -10.55 10.73
N LEU A 52 -1.87 -9.68 10.52
CA LEU A 52 -1.59 -9.02 9.26
C LEU A 52 -0.25 -9.53 8.72
N ASN A 53 -0.26 -9.97 7.47
CA ASN A 53 0.92 -10.36 6.73
C ASN A 53 1.39 -9.16 5.90
N VAL A 54 2.70 -8.93 5.88
CA VAL A 54 3.31 -7.84 5.14
C VAL A 54 4.24 -8.38 4.07
N PHE A 55 4.08 -7.89 2.87
CA PHE A 55 4.90 -8.20 1.71
C PHE A 55 5.46 -6.91 1.13
N TYR A 56 6.64 -7.01 0.52
CA TYR A 56 7.20 -5.99 -0.34
C TYR A 56 7.09 -6.46 -1.80
N SER A 57 6.50 -5.65 -2.67
CA SER A 57 6.30 -5.98 -4.08
C SER A 57 6.54 -4.74 -4.93
N ARG A 58 7.56 -4.78 -5.81
CA ARG A 58 7.81 -3.74 -6.82
C ARG A 58 7.73 -2.30 -6.27
N GLY A 59 8.42 -2.01 -5.17
CA GLY A 59 8.45 -0.67 -4.57
C GLY A 59 7.19 -0.28 -3.80
N MET A 60 6.28 -1.22 -3.53
CA MET A 60 5.09 -1.03 -2.71
C MET A 60 5.09 -2.00 -1.52
N LEU A 61 4.35 -1.62 -0.49
CA LEU A 61 3.96 -2.57 0.56
C LEU A 61 2.59 -3.13 0.28
N GLU A 62 2.45 -4.43 0.48
CA GLU A 62 1.19 -5.14 0.50
C GLU A 62 0.93 -5.66 1.91
N ILE A 63 -0.26 -5.38 2.44
CA ILE A 63 -0.68 -5.75 3.79
C ILE A 63 -1.99 -6.50 3.67
N THR A 64 -1.99 -7.76 4.11
CA THR A 64 -3.16 -8.63 4.04
C THR A 64 -3.54 -9.16 5.40
N GLY A 65 -4.84 -9.35 5.64
CA GLY A 65 -5.34 -9.94 6.87
C GLY A 65 -6.59 -10.74 6.60
N ILE A 66 -6.72 -11.90 7.23
CA ILE A 66 -7.93 -12.72 7.18
C ILE A 66 -8.26 -13.10 8.61
N TRP A 67 -9.54 -12.99 8.98
CA TRP A 67 -10.01 -13.37 10.31
C TRP A 67 -11.38 -14.02 10.23
N ASN A 68 -11.64 -14.88 11.21
CA ASN A 68 -12.94 -15.42 11.50
C ASN A 68 -13.17 -15.29 13.00
N ARG A 69 -14.12 -14.45 13.40
CA ARG A 69 -14.40 -14.14 14.81
C ARG A 69 -15.89 -13.92 15.01
N ASP A 70 -16.45 -14.50 16.06
CA ASP A 70 -17.84 -14.31 16.48
C ASP A 70 -18.85 -14.57 15.34
N GLY A 71 -18.57 -15.59 14.52
CA GLY A 71 -19.38 -15.94 13.35
C GLY A 71 -19.24 -15.01 12.14
N LYS A 72 -18.32 -14.03 12.20
CA LYS A 72 -18.04 -13.08 11.12
C LYS A 72 -16.65 -13.33 10.54
N SER A 73 -16.62 -13.69 9.27
CA SER A 73 -15.39 -13.74 8.49
C SER A 73 -15.14 -12.40 7.82
N GLY A 74 -13.87 -12.01 7.70
CA GLY A 74 -13.47 -10.80 7.00
C GLY A 74 -12.06 -10.93 6.44
N ALA A 75 -11.79 -10.14 5.41
CA ALA A 75 -10.49 -10.04 4.79
C ALA A 75 -10.15 -8.57 4.53
N PHE A 76 -8.87 -8.28 4.52
CA PHE A 76 -8.31 -6.97 4.23
C PHE A 76 -7.12 -7.12 3.29
N LEU A 77 -7.03 -6.22 2.32
CA LEU A 77 -5.91 -6.07 1.39
C LEU A 77 -5.64 -4.58 1.19
N LEU A 78 -4.39 -4.18 1.36
CA LEU A 78 -3.88 -2.86 1.04
C LEU A 78 -2.57 -3.02 0.29
N LYS A 79 -2.47 -2.46 -0.92
CA LYS A 79 -1.25 -2.49 -1.71
C LYS A 79 -0.96 -1.09 -2.24
N MET A 80 0.06 -0.43 -1.71
CA MET A 80 0.41 0.93 -2.11
C MET A 80 1.77 1.38 -1.56
N VAL A 81 2.26 2.52 -2.04
CA VAL A 81 3.50 3.14 -1.55
C VAL A 81 3.24 3.76 -0.17
N PRO A 82 3.98 3.37 0.88
CA PRO A 82 3.90 4.00 2.19
C PRO A 82 4.44 5.43 2.15
N SER A 83 3.70 6.36 2.75
CA SER A 83 4.13 7.75 2.90
C SER A 83 5.12 7.95 4.05
N GLY A 84 5.05 7.10 5.08
CA GLY A 84 5.92 7.16 6.23
C GLY A 84 5.83 5.92 7.12
N ILE A 85 6.81 5.78 7.99
CA ILE A 85 6.86 4.76 9.04
C ILE A 85 7.41 5.40 10.32
N GLU A 86 6.87 4.99 11.45
CA GLU A 86 7.34 5.37 12.77
C GLU A 86 7.31 4.15 13.69
N VAL A 87 8.35 3.94 14.47
CA VAL A 87 8.43 2.85 15.46
C VAL A 87 8.45 3.49 16.85
N ARG A 88 7.53 3.09 17.72
CA ARG A 88 7.42 3.59 19.10
C ARG A 88 7.39 2.44 20.11
N ASP A 89 7.65 2.78 21.38
CA ASP A 89 7.37 2.02 22.61
C ASP A 89 7.18 0.51 22.42
N GLY A 90 8.26 -0.27 22.57
CA GLY A 90 8.17 -1.74 22.54
C GLY A 90 7.89 -2.34 21.16
N ASP A 91 8.52 -1.78 20.12
CA ASP A 91 8.48 -2.29 18.74
C ASP A 91 7.10 -2.22 18.05
N ILE A 92 6.26 -1.25 18.45
CA ILE A 92 5.00 -0.95 17.77
C ILE A 92 5.31 -0.13 16.52
N VAL A 93 4.90 -0.64 15.36
CA VAL A 93 5.15 -0.04 14.05
C VAL A 93 3.90 0.65 13.55
N TYR A 94 4.03 1.93 13.21
CA TYR A 94 3.00 2.75 12.57
C TYR A 94 3.41 3.00 11.12
N ILE A 95 2.60 2.56 10.17
CA ILE A 95 2.82 2.81 8.74
C ILE A 95 1.68 3.67 8.23
N THR A 96 2.02 4.79 7.60
CA THR A 96 1.06 5.78 7.12
C THR A 96 0.99 5.73 5.61
N PHE A 97 -0.23 5.76 5.09
CA PHE A 97 -0.52 5.79 3.67
C PHE A 97 -1.50 6.91 3.33
N HIS A 98 -1.33 7.54 2.17
CA HIS A 98 -2.19 8.62 1.68
C HIS A 98 -2.82 8.21 0.35
N PRO A 99 -4.07 7.68 0.35
CA PRO A 99 -4.79 7.37 -0.87
C PRO A 99 -5.04 8.61 -1.73
N SER A 100 -5.06 8.46 -3.05
CA SER A 100 -5.34 9.55 -4.01
C SER A 100 -6.73 10.18 -3.81
N GLU A 101 -7.70 9.37 -3.40
CA GLU A 101 -9.08 9.78 -3.10
C GLU A 101 -9.22 10.59 -1.77
N GLY A 102 -8.10 10.82 -1.09
CA GLY A 102 -7.99 11.55 0.16
C GLY A 102 -8.16 10.70 1.41
N GLY A 103 -7.74 11.28 2.54
CA GLY A 103 -7.70 10.61 3.85
C GLY A 103 -6.34 10.01 4.17
N ILE A 104 -6.25 9.35 5.33
CA ILE A 104 -5.03 8.70 5.82
C ILE A 104 -5.37 7.29 6.26
N VAL A 105 -4.68 6.30 5.70
CA VAL A 105 -4.73 4.94 6.21
C VAL A 105 -3.55 4.74 7.15
N LEU A 106 -3.86 4.46 8.41
CA LEU A 106 -2.87 4.14 9.43
C LEU A 106 -2.91 2.64 9.71
N VAL A 107 -1.77 1.99 9.52
CA VAL A 107 -1.56 0.61 9.92
C VAL A 107 -0.73 0.59 11.20
N THR A 108 -1.24 -0.07 12.23
CA THR A 108 -0.53 -0.31 13.49
C THR A 108 -0.23 -1.79 13.61
N LEU A 109 1.04 -2.15 13.71
CA LEU A 109 1.52 -3.51 13.88
C LEU A 109 2.21 -3.65 15.23
N TYR A 110 1.81 -4.67 15.97
CA TYR A 110 2.40 -5.10 17.23
C TYR A 110 3.31 -6.28 16.90
N GLY A 111 4.56 -5.96 16.57
CA GLY A 111 5.59 -6.90 16.16
C GLY A 111 6.71 -7.00 17.17
N ASN A 112 7.82 -7.58 16.75
CA ASN A 112 9.09 -7.52 17.47
C ASN A 112 10.06 -6.57 16.75
N GLY A 113 11.13 -6.16 17.43
CA GLY A 113 12.10 -5.20 16.88
C GLY A 113 12.82 -5.66 15.61
N GLY A 114 12.87 -6.97 15.35
CA GLY A 114 13.36 -7.51 14.08
C GLY A 114 12.46 -7.11 12.91
N LEU A 115 11.15 -7.31 13.06
CA LEU A 115 10.17 -6.90 12.06
C LEU A 115 10.17 -5.39 11.85
N ALA A 116 10.26 -4.60 12.93
CA ALA A 116 10.32 -3.14 12.85
C ALA A 116 11.46 -2.66 11.94
N LYS A 117 12.69 -3.15 12.14
CA LYS A 117 13.87 -2.81 11.32
C LYS A 117 13.72 -3.21 9.85
N THR A 118 13.14 -4.39 9.60
CA THR A 118 12.85 -4.86 8.24
C THR A 118 11.87 -3.92 7.54
N LEU A 119 10.79 -3.51 8.24
CA LEU A 119 9.78 -2.62 7.70
C LEU A 119 10.31 -1.20 7.46
N GLU A 120 11.15 -0.66 8.34
CA GLU A 120 11.81 0.64 8.13
C GLU A 120 12.64 0.65 6.85
N SER A 121 13.37 -0.44 6.60
CA SER A 121 14.19 -0.60 5.40
C SER A 121 13.33 -0.71 4.14
N ALA A 122 12.26 -1.51 4.20
CA ALA A 122 11.34 -1.69 3.08
C ALA A 122 10.59 -0.39 2.73
N VAL A 123 10.08 0.35 3.72
CA VAL A 123 9.39 1.64 3.52
C VAL A 123 10.34 2.67 2.90
N ARG A 124 11.60 2.72 3.33
CA ARG A 124 12.61 3.60 2.74
C ARG A 124 12.84 3.27 1.26
N ASP A 125 12.95 2.00 0.92
CA ASP A 125 13.15 1.55 -0.47
C ASP A 125 11.93 1.88 -1.35
N CYS A 126 10.70 1.65 -0.85
CA CYS A 126 9.47 2.02 -1.56
C CYS A 126 9.47 3.50 -1.97
N ARG A 127 9.88 4.38 -1.04
CA ARG A 127 9.96 5.83 -1.29
C ARG A 127 11.12 6.22 -2.19
N GLY A 128 12.21 5.45 -2.18
CA GLY A 128 13.36 5.66 -3.07
C GLY A 128 12.99 5.42 -4.53
N LYS A 129 12.32 4.30 -4.81
CA LYS A 129 11.89 3.92 -6.17
C LYS A 129 10.83 4.84 -6.75
N SER A 130 9.83 5.22 -5.95
CA SER A 130 8.82 6.20 -6.38
C SER A 130 9.44 7.52 -6.83
N ARG A 131 10.50 8.00 -6.15
CA ARG A 131 11.23 9.21 -6.57
C ARG A 131 12.05 9.03 -7.84
N GLU A 132 12.53 7.82 -8.11
CA GLU A 132 13.30 7.51 -9.32
C GLU A 132 12.37 7.43 -10.54
N GLU A 133 11.22 6.78 -10.41
CA GLU A 133 10.18 6.75 -11.43
C GLU A 133 9.62 8.14 -11.72
N GLU A 134 9.36 8.97 -10.70
CA GLU A 134 8.97 10.37 -10.88
C GLU A 134 10.05 11.20 -11.60
N LYS A 135 11.34 10.97 -11.29
CA LYS A 135 12.45 11.64 -12.00
C LYS A 135 12.55 11.20 -13.45
N ILE A 136 12.36 9.92 -13.74
CA ILE A 136 12.35 9.39 -15.11
C ILE A 136 11.17 10.00 -15.88
N MET A 137 9.97 10.05 -15.30
CA MET A 137 8.82 10.69 -15.93
C MET A 137 8.99 12.21 -16.12
N SER A 138 9.54 12.91 -15.12
CA SER A 138 9.80 14.35 -15.19
C SER A 138 10.85 14.70 -16.25
N SER A 139 11.89 13.87 -16.42
CA SER A 139 12.91 14.06 -17.45
C SER A 139 12.40 13.78 -18.88
N MET A 140 11.44 12.87 -19.04
CA MET A 140 10.75 12.67 -20.33
C MET A 140 9.81 13.83 -20.69
N LEU A 141 9.11 14.40 -19.71
CA LEU A 141 8.22 15.56 -19.91
C LEU A 141 8.98 16.88 -20.10
N GLY A 142 10.24 16.96 -19.68
CA GLY A 142 11.12 18.12 -19.88
C GLY A 142 11.63 18.33 -21.31
N VAL A 143 11.35 17.41 -22.25
CA VAL A 143 11.82 17.50 -23.65
C VAL A 143 10.78 18.08 -24.61
N ILE A 144 9.52 18.27 -24.19
CA ILE A 144 8.52 18.94 -25.03
C ILE A 144 8.40 20.42 -24.63
N SER A 145 9.41 21.23 -24.99
CA SER A 145 9.19 22.66 -25.18
C SER A 145 8.42 22.83 -26.50
N ILE A 146 7.09 22.83 -26.42
CA ILE A 146 6.27 23.34 -27.53
C ILE A 146 6.46 24.85 -27.50
N ILE A 147 7.43 25.33 -28.28
CA ILE A 147 7.52 26.76 -28.63
C ILE A 147 6.21 27.08 -29.36
N PRO A 148 5.33 27.97 -28.84
CA PRO A 148 4.13 28.34 -29.58
C PRO A 148 4.55 29.08 -30.86
N PRO A 149 4.00 28.74 -32.04
CA PRO A 149 4.34 29.43 -33.26
C PRO A 149 3.87 30.88 -33.18
N GLN A 150 4.81 31.81 -33.37
CA GLN A 150 4.54 33.23 -33.53
C GLN A 150 3.98 33.48 -34.93
N TRP A 151 2.67 33.50 -35.09
CA TRP A 151 1.97 34.30 -36.10
C TRP A 151 0.48 34.38 -35.79
N GLU A 152 0.08 35.46 -35.13
CA GLU A 152 -1.25 36.05 -35.31
C GLU A 152 -1.12 37.55 -34.99
N THR A 153 -0.28 38.22 -35.77
CA THR A 153 -0.48 39.63 -36.10
C THR A 153 -1.00 39.64 -37.53
N SER A 154 -2.30 39.90 -37.73
CA SER A 154 -2.87 40.63 -38.88
C SER A 154 -4.41 40.56 -38.90
N HIS A 155 -5.04 41.73 -38.71
CA HIS A 155 -6.43 42.12 -39.09
C HIS A 155 -7.57 41.44 -38.30
N LEU A 156 -8.44 42.13 -37.55
CA LEU A 156 -9.13 43.42 -37.73
C LEU A 156 -9.35 44.12 -36.37
#